data_AF-A0A1S9AZP5-F1
#
_entry.id   AF-A0A1S9AZP5-F1
#
_cell.length_a   1.000
_cell.length_b   1.000
_cell.length_c   1.000
_cell.angle_alpha   90.00
_cell.angle_beta   90.00
_cell.angle_gamma   90.00
#
_symmetry.space_group_name_H-M   'P 1'
#
loop_
_entity.id
_entity.type
_entity.pdbx_description
1 polymer ?
#
loop_
_entity_poly.entity_id
_entity_poly.type
_entity_poly.pdbx_seq_one_letter_code
_entity_poly.pdbx_strand_id
1 'polypeptide(L)'
;MPAAASPGASAPAEKSYSVAQGLAMFQLFKDAVTILQLNVLLVFAIIIPIGVPGLLLCAWRWRFAIRPTSRTAALWHWSLTLGHELACTWLFVQLSQEPPDPDFPNWHFLAAGYIIGSLTSVLALAEAWARNKIFGSVSNAPLTQAVKTEAL
;
A
#
# COMPACT_ATOMS: atom_id res chain seq x y z
N MET A 1 -53.98 -9.52 20.85
CA MET A 1 -52.66 -8.87 21.03
C MET A 1 -51.71 -9.50 20.02
N PRO A 2 -51.34 -8.82 18.92
CA PRO A 2 -50.39 -9.38 17.96
C PRO A 2 -48.96 -9.29 18.52
N ALA A 3 -48.21 -10.39 18.40
CA ALA A 3 -46.82 -10.52 18.80
C ALA A 3 -45.93 -9.68 17.88
N ALA A 4 -45.08 -8.85 18.48
CA ALA A 4 -44.09 -8.05 17.77
C ALA A 4 -43.04 -8.97 17.11
N ALA A 5 -42.85 -8.82 15.80
CA ALA A 5 -41.83 -9.52 15.05
C ALA A 5 -40.43 -9.09 15.52
N SER A 6 -39.59 -10.09 15.82
CA SER A 6 -38.20 -9.91 16.21
C SER A 6 -37.40 -9.26 15.06
N PRO A 7 -36.56 -8.23 15.32
CA PRO A 7 -35.77 -7.59 14.28
C PRO A 7 -34.76 -8.58 13.71
N GLY A 8 -34.82 -8.74 12.39
CA GLY A 8 -33.96 -9.63 11.62
C GLY A 8 -32.49 -9.43 11.98
N ALA A 9 -31.83 -10.53 12.33
CA ALA A 9 -30.40 -10.62 12.38
C ALA A 9 -29.85 -10.22 11.00
N SER A 10 -29.31 -9.01 10.90
CA SER A 10 -28.54 -8.57 9.75
C SER A 10 -27.39 -9.56 9.60
N ALA A 11 -27.38 -10.30 8.49
CA ALA A 11 -26.27 -11.16 8.13
C ALA A 11 -24.97 -10.35 8.24
N PRO A 12 -23.89 -10.92 8.82
CA PRO A 12 -22.62 -10.21 8.94
C PRO A 12 -22.18 -9.82 7.53
N ALA A 13 -22.11 -8.52 7.27
CA ALA A 13 -21.63 -8.00 6.00
C ALA A 13 -20.25 -8.62 5.72
N GLU A 14 -20.18 -9.49 4.70
CA GLU A 14 -18.94 -10.10 4.25
C GLU A 14 -17.95 -8.96 3.98
N LYS A 15 -16.90 -8.87 4.80
CA LYS A 15 -15.79 -7.97 4.55
C LYS A 15 -15.10 -8.44 3.27
N SER A 16 -15.54 -7.94 2.12
CA SER A 16 -14.82 -8.10 0.86
C SER A 16 -13.43 -7.51 1.01
N TYR A 17 -12.42 -8.37 1.07
CA TYR A 17 -11.02 -7.96 1.06
C TYR A 17 -10.72 -7.28 -0.27
N SER A 18 -10.37 -5.99 -0.22
CA SER A 18 -9.99 -5.26 -1.43
C SER A 18 -8.61 -5.70 -1.93
N VAL A 19 -8.40 -5.65 -3.25
CA VAL A 19 -7.09 -5.90 -3.88
C VAL A 19 -5.99 -5.04 -3.22
N ALA A 20 -6.30 -3.78 -2.92
CA ALA A 20 -5.40 -2.87 -2.20
C ALA A 20 -4.96 -3.38 -0.81
N GLN A 21 -5.86 -4.02 -0.05
CA GLN A 21 -5.50 -4.63 1.24
C GLN A 21 -4.61 -5.86 1.06
N GLY A 22 -4.87 -6.68 0.05
CA GLY A 22 -4.01 -7.82 -0.30
C GLY A 22 -2.59 -7.37 -0.67
N LEU A 23 -2.47 -6.32 -1.49
CA LEU A 23 -1.19 -5.73 -1.86
C LEU A 23 -0.47 -5.11 -0.65
N ALA A 24 -1.19 -4.44 0.24
CA ALA A 24 -0.61 -3.89 1.48
C ALA A 24 -0.08 -5.01 2.41
N MET A 25 -0.81 -6.12 2.53
CA MET A 25 -0.38 -7.29 3.31
C MET A 25 0.83 -7.98 2.70
N PHE A 26 0.86 -8.13 1.38
CA PHE A 26 2.03 -8.66 0.68
C PHE A 26 3.26 -7.78 0.92
N GLN A 27 3.10 -6.46 0.84
CA GLN A 27 4.18 -5.52 1.08
C GLN A 27 4.70 -5.60 2.53
N LEU A 28 3.80 -5.70 3.52
CA LEU A 28 4.16 -5.90 4.94
C LEU A 28 4.95 -7.20 5.14
N PHE A 29 4.51 -8.29 4.53
CA PHE A 29 5.20 -9.57 4.62
C PHE A 29 6.61 -9.48 4.00
N LYS A 30 6.72 -8.88 2.82
CA LYS A 30 8.00 -8.61 2.17
C LYS A 30 8.89 -7.76 3.06
N ASP A 31 8.39 -6.67 3.63
CA ASP A 31 9.19 -5.81 4.53
C ASP A 31 9.69 -6.59 5.75
N ALA A 32 8.85 -7.44 6.36
CA ALA A 32 9.26 -8.29 7.46
C ALA A 32 10.40 -9.24 7.06
N VAL A 33 10.32 -9.88 5.89
CA VAL A 33 11.41 -10.72 5.36
C VAL A 33 12.66 -9.88 5.11
N THR A 34 12.52 -8.68 4.56
CA THR A 34 13.65 -7.79 4.25
C THR A 34 14.34 -7.33 5.53
N ILE A 35 13.57 -7.01 6.58
CA ILE A 35 14.08 -6.67 7.91
C ILE A 35 14.74 -7.87 8.59
N LEU A 36 14.24 -9.10 8.40
CA LEU A 36 14.90 -10.29 8.94
C LEU A 36 16.24 -10.58 8.23
N GLN A 37 16.30 -10.32 6.92
CA GLN A 37 17.54 -10.46 6.13
C GLN A 37 18.56 -9.35 6.43
N LEU A 38 18.09 -8.13 6.67
CA LEU A 38 18.90 -7.02 7.16
C LEU A 38 19.16 -7.27 8.66
N ASN A 39 20.32 -7.81 8.98
CA ASN A 39 20.74 -7.99 10.37
C ASN A 39 20.44 -6.71 11.17
N VAL A 40 19.79 -6.80 12.34
CA VAL A 40 19.19 -5.64 13.05
C VAL A 40 20.20 -4.49 13.24
N LEU A 41 21.48 -4.82 13.42
CA LEU A 41 22.58 -3.85 13.53
C LEU A 41 22.82 -3.03 12.26
N LEU A 42 22.63 -3.62 11.08
CA LEU A 42 22.75 -2.93 9.79
C LEU A 42 21.55 -2.02 9.53
N VAL A 43 20.36 -2.42 10.02
CA VAL A 43 19.21 -1.51 10.07
C VAL A 43 19.61 -0.26 10.84
N PHE A 44 20.28 -0.36 12.00
CA PHE A 44 20.78 0.78 12.79
C PHE A 44 21.92 1.59 12.13
N ALA A 45 22.82 0.96 11.39
CA ALA A 45 23.90 1.65 10.67
C ALA A 45 23.39 2.45 9.44
N ILE A 46 22.38 1.92 8.74
CA ILE A 46 21.74 2.56 7.58
C ILE A 46 20.53 3.43 8.01
N ILE A 47 20.17 3.42 9.30
CA ILE A 47 18.89 3.93 9.82
C ILE A 47 18.69 5.42 9.62
N ILE A 48 19.76 6.22 9.70
CA ILE A 48 19.61 7.67 9.82
C ILE A 48 19.03 8.31 8.54
N PRO A 49 19.51 7.98 7.32
CA PRO A 49 18.91 8.55 6.11
C PRO A 49 17.76 7.73 5.52
N ILE A 50 17.78 6.38 5.59
CA ILE A 50 16.88 5.53 4.76
C ILE A 50 16.02 4.57 5.60
N GLY A 51 16.53 4.07 6.73
CA GLY A 51 15.78 3.12 7.57
C GLY A 51 14.57 3.74 8.29
N VAL A 52 14.68 4.97 8.80
CA VAL A 52 13.57 5.67 9.46
C VAL A 52 12.37 5.89 8.52
N PRO A 53 12.54 6.41 7.28
CA PRO A 53 11.46 6.45 6.30
C PRO A 53 10.78 5.10 6.07
N GLY A 54 11.57 4.02 5.98
CA GLY A 54 11.05 2.66 5.80
C GLY A 54 10.16 2.20 6.96
N LEU A 55 10.58 2.44 8.21
CA LEU A 55 9.78 2.09 9.40
C LEU A 55 8.48 2.90 9.49
N LEU A 56 8.52 4.20 9.17
CA LEU A 56 7.33 5.04 9.12
C LEU A 56 6.33 4.54 8.06
N LEU A 57 6.84 4.16 6.88
CA LEU A 57 6.02 3.56 5.84
C LEU A 57 5.44 2.21 6.27
N CYS A 58 6.20 1.39 6.97
CA CYS A 58 5.76 0.09 7.49
C CYS A 58 4.60 0.26 8.52
N ALA A 59 4.73 1.20 9.45
CA ALA A 59 3.65 1.56 10.38
C ALA A 59 2.41 2.10 9.65
N TRP A 60 2.61 2.89 8.59
CA TRP A 60 1.51 3.39 7.77
C TRP A 60 0.83 2.27 6.96
N ARG A 61 1.60 1.32 6.41
CA ARG A 61 1.10 0.12 5.70
C ARG A 61 0.26 -0.75 6.63
N TRP A 62 0.69 -0.93 7.87
CA TRP A 62 -0.08 -1.64 8.90
C TRP A 62 -1.45 -1.01 9.14
N ARG A 63 -1.48 0.33 9.26
CA ARG A 63 -2.74 1.07 9.38
C ARG A 63 -3.62 0.91 8.14
N PHE A 64 -3.02 0.89 6.94
CA PHE A 64 -3.70 0.71 5.65
C PHE A 64 -4.30 -0.69 5.48
N ALA A 65 -3.62 -1.72 5.99
CA ALA A 65 -4.09 -3.11 5.94
C ALA A 65 -5.34 -3.31 6.82
N ILE A 66 -5.39 -2.64 7.97
CA ILE A 66 -6.45 -2.85 8.98
C ILE A 66 -7.65 -1.92 8.76
N ARG A 67 -7.42 -0.71 8.23
CA ARG A 67 -8.47 0.32 8.11
C ARG A 67 -8.64 0.80 6.68
N PRO A 68 -9.89 0.94 6.20
CA PRO A 68 -10.15 1.61 4.94
C PRO A 68 -9.66 3.05 5.02
N THR A 69 -9.07 3.50 3.93
CA THR A 69 -8.34 4.77 3.83
C THR A 69 -8.88 5.56 2.63
N SER A 70 -8.77 6.88 2.72
CA SER A 70 -9.23 7.74 1.62
C SER A 70 -8.41 7.52 0.36
N ARG A 71 -9.02 7.76 -0.81
CA ARG A 71 -8.35 7.58 -2.10
C ARG A 71 -7.07 8.41 -2.22
N THR A 72 -7.13 9.67 -1.79
CA THR A 72 -5.97 10.57 -1.78
C THR A 72 -4.87 10.04 -0.87
N ALA A 73 -5.23 9.51 0.31
CA ALA A 73 -4.26 8.88 1.19
C ALA A 73 -3.63 7.62 0.57
N ALA A 74 -4.40 6.84 -0.21
CA ALA A 74 -3.88 5.68 -0.94
C ALA A 74 -2.85 6.07 -2.00
N LEU A 75 -3.16 7.08 -2.81
CA LEU A 75 -2.23 7.57 -3.83
C LEU A 75 -0.92 8.06 -3.19
N TRP A 76 -1.01 8.88 -2.14
CA TRP A 76 0.18 9.35 -1.41
C TRP A 76 0.96 8.19 -0.80
N HIS A 77 0.28 7.27 -0.14
CA HIS A 77 0.88 6.12 0.51
C HIS A 77 1.66 5.24 -0.48
N TRP A 78 1.04 4.88 -1.60
CA TRP A 78 1.67 4.05 -2.62
C TRP A 78 2.75 4.79 -3.42
N SER A 79 2.64 6.12 -3.56
CA SER A 79 3.70 6.95 -4.19
C SER A 79 4.95 7.02 -3.32
N LEU A 80 4.78 7.26 -2.02
CA LEU A 80 5.90 7.31 -1.06
C LEU A 80 6.52 5.92 -0.89
N THR A 81 5.68 4.88 -0.87
CA THR A 81 6.11 3.49 -0.92
C THR A 81 6.97 3.23 -2.14
N LEU A 82 6.50 3.57 -3.35
CA LEU A 82 7.30 3.40 -4.57
C LEU A 82 8.62 4.17 -4.50
N GLY A 83 8.60 5.42 -4.05
CA GLY A 83 9.82 6.22 -3.90
C GLY A 83 10.85 5.57 -2.97
N HIS A 84 10.40 5.02 -1.85
CA HIS A 84 11.26 4.27 -0.92
C HIS A 84 11.80 2.97 -1.54
N GLU A 85 10.94 2.18 -2.19
CA GLU A 85 11.34 0.94 -2.86
C GLU A 85 12.39 1.20 -3.95
N LEU A 86 12.25 2.28 -4.73
CA LEU A 86 13.21 2.68 -5.75
C LEU A 86 14.54 3.14 -5.13
N ALA A 87 14.49 3.94 -4.05
CA ALA A 87 15.71 4.38 -3.35
C ALA A 87 16.49 3.20 -2.76
N CYS A 88 15.79 2.24 -2.16
CA CYS A 88 16.40 1.01 -1.66
C CYS A 88 16.89 0.10 -2.79
N THR A 89 16.12 -0.04 -3.88
CA THR A 89 16.57 -0.78 -5.07
C THR A 89 17.89 -0.21 -5.58
N TRP A 90 17.96 1.11 -5.76
CA TRP A 90 19.19 1.78 -6.19
C TRP A 90 20.36 1.50 -5.24
N LEU A 91 20.15 1.66 -3.93
CA LEU A 91 21.17 1.41 -2.91
C LEU A 91 21.69 -0.04 -2.97
N PHE A 92 20.80 -1.03 -2.94
CA PHE A 92 21.21 -2.44 -2.88
C PHE A 92 21.74 -2.96 -4.21
N VAL A 93 21.30 -2.42 -5.34
CA VAL A 93 21.92 -2.70 -6.64
C VAL A 93 23.36 -2.19 -6.65
N GLN A 94 23.61 -0.96 -6.18
CA GLN A 94 24.98 -0.43 -6.09
C GLN A 94 25.85 -1.28 -5.15
N LEU A 95 25.36 -1.61 -3.96
CA LEU A 95 26.08 -2.47 -3.00
C LEU A 95 26.34 -3.88 -3.55
N SER A 96 25.48 -4.38 -4.44
CA SER A 96 25.66 -5.69 -5.06
C SER A 96 26.76 -5.74 -6.13
N GLN A 97 27.26 -4.57 -6.58
CA GLN A 97 28.41 -4.48 -7.50
C GLN A 97 29.74 -4.44 -6.73
N GLU A 98 29.72 -4.14 -5.44
CA GLU A 98 30.90 -4.16 -4.59
C GLU A 98 31.34 -5.61 -4.32
N PRO A 99 32.63 -5.85 -4.02
CA PRO A 99 33.10 -7.17 -3.62
C PRO A 99 32.24 -7.72 -2.47
N PRO A 100 31.89 -9.02 -2.48
CA PRO A 100 31.01 -9.60 -1.47
C PRO A 100 31.64 -9.44 -0.08
N ASP A 101 30.96 -8.66 0.76
CA ASP A 101 31.29 -8.54 2.17
C ASP A 101 30.92 -9.86 2.86
N PRO A 102 31.89 -10.59 3.46
CA PRO A 102 31.60 -11.85 4.15
C PRO A 102 30.62 -11.69 5.32
N ASP A 103 30.50 -10.49 5.90
CA ASP A 103 29.53 -10.20 6.95
C ASP A 103 28.12 -9.95 6.39
N PHE A 104 28.00 -9.71 5.07
CA PHE A 104 26.74 -9.39 4.40
C PHE A 104 26.63 -10.02 2.99
N PRO A 105 26.51 -11.36 2.89
CA PRO A 105 26.52 -12.06 1.60
C PRO A 105 25.25 -11.86 0.75
N ASN A 106 24.21 -11.20 1.26
CA ASN A 106 22.85 -11.27 0.71
C ASN A 106 22.37 -10.00 -0.01
N TRP A 107 23.25 -9.09 -0.43
CA TRP A 107 22.86 -7.85 -1.11
C TRP A 107 21.98 -8.06 -2.35
N HIS A 108 22.26 -9.12 -3.13
CA HIS A 108 21.45 -9.46 -4.31
C HIS A 108 20.00 -9.84 -3.98
N PHE A 109 19.80 -10.57 -2.87
CA PHE A 109 18.46 -10.96 -2.43
C PHE A 109 17.66 -9.74 -1.94
N LEU A 110 18.33 -8.81 -1.26
CA LEU A 110 17.74 -7.54 -0.85
C LEU A 110 17.34 -6.71 -2.08
N ALA A 111 18.24 -6.55 -3.06
CA ALA A 111 17.95 -5.86 -4.31
C ALA A 111 16.74 -6.45 -5.02
N ALA A 112 16.67 -7.78 -5.15
CA ALA A 112 15.51 -8.47 -5.73
C ALA A 112 14.22 -8.20 -4.95
N GLY A 113 14.28 -8.21 -3.61
CA GLY A 113 13.16 -7.88 -2.74
C GLY A 113 12.60 -6.48 -2.98
N TYR A 114 13.47 -5.47 -3.13
CA TYR A 114 13.05 -4.09 -3.42
C TYR A 114 12.57 -3.89 -4.87
N ILE A 115 13.09 -4.66 -5.83
CA ILE A 115 12.54 -4.69 -7.20
C ILE A 115 11.09 -5.22 -7.18
N ILE A 116 10.86 -6.35 -6.51
CA ILE A 116 9.52 -6.91 -6.32
C ILE A 116 8.61 -5.90 -5.63
N GLY A 117 9.10 -5.25 -4.57
CA GLY A 117 8.36 -4.21 -3.87
C GLY A 117 8.00 -3.02 -4.75
N SER A 118 8.89 -2.59 -5.64
CA SER A 118 8.63 -1.53 -6.62
C SER A 118 7.51 -1.93 -7.59
N LEU A 119 7.54 -3.15 -8.13
CA LEU A 119 6.49 -3.67 -9.02
C LEU A 119 5.13 -3.72 -8.32
N THR A 120 5.08 -4.23 -7.09
CA THR A 120 3.84 -4.26 -6.29
C THR A 120 3.31 -2.84 -6.05
N SER A 121 4.19 -1.88 -5.78
CA SER A 121 3.81 -0.47 -5.57
C SER A 121 3.22 0.17 -6.83
N VAL A 122 3.78 -0.14 -8.00
CA VAL A 122 3.23 0.31 -9.29
C VAL A 122 1.84 -0.27 -9.54
N LEU A 123 1.65 -1.57 -9.29
CA LEU A 123 0.34 -2.22 -9.42
C LEU A 123 -0.70 -1.60 -8.48
N ALA A 124 -0.30 -1.32 -7.24
CA ALA A 124 -1.17 -0.68 -6.26
C ALA A 124 -1.52 0.78 -6.61
N LEU A 125 -0.57 1.54 -7.17
CA LEU A 125 -0.83 2.87 -7.71
C LEU A 125 -1.80 2.83 -8.89
N ALA A 126 -1.59 1.90 -9.83
CA ALA A 126 -2.46 1.73 -10.99
C ALA A 126 -3.89 1.38 -10.55
N GLU A 127 -4.04 0.50 -9.55
CA GLU A 127 -5.32 0.13 -8.96
C GLU A 127 -6.00 1.33 -8.28
N ALA A 128 -5.26 2.06 -7.44
CA ALA A 128 -5.77 3.25 -6.76
C ALA A 128 -6.20 4.34 -7.76
N TRP A 129 -5.46 4.51 -8.86
CA TRP A 129 -5.75 5.48 -9.90
C TRP A 129 -6.95 5.07 -10.77
N ALA A 130 -7.05 3.79 -11.14
CA ALA A 130 -8.20 3.26 -11.87
C ALA A 130 -9.49 3.44 -11.07
N ARG A 131 -9.47 3.14 -9.78
CA ARG A 131 -10.60 3.42 -8.87
C ARG A 131 -10.90 4.92 -8.78
N ASN A 132 -9.89 5.79 -8.82
CA ASN A 132 -10.12 7.24 -8.78
C ASN A 132 -10.89 7.74 -10.02
N LYS A 133 -10.52 7.27 -11.23
CA LYS A 133 -11.18 7.66 -12.48
C LYS A 133 -12.63 7.19 -12.59
N ILE A 134 -12.89 5.93 -12.22
CA ILE A 134 -14.22 5.32 -12.37
C ILE A 134 -15.27 6.07 -11.52
N PHE A 135 -14.93 6.45 -10.28
CA PHE A 135 -15.87 7.14 -9.40
C PHE A 135 -15.86 8.67 -9.54
N GLY A 136 -14.77 9.27 -10.02
CA GLY A 136 -14.74 10.70 -10.37
C GLY A 136 -15.63 11.01 -11.59
N SER A 137 -15.77 10.06 -12.53
CA SER A 137 -16.66 10.20 -13.69
C SER A 137 -18.15 10.14 -13.33
N VAL A 138 -18.52 9.47 -12.23
CA VAL A 138 -19.94 9.31 -11.83
C VAL A 138 -20.46 10.54 -11.08
N SER A 139 -19.59 11.32 -10.41
CA SER A 139 -19.98 12.52 -9.67
C SER A 139 -20.29 13.74 -10.55
N ASN A 140 -19.98 13.70 -11.85
CA ASN A 140 -20.23 14.79 -12.80
C ASN A 140 -21.35 14.48 -13.81
N ALA A 141 -22.02 13.33 -13.68
CA ALA A 141 -23.25 13.08 -14.43
C ALA A 141 -24.42 13.85 -13.76
N PRO A 142 -25.20 14.63 -14.50
CA PRO A 142 -25.47 15.99 -14.09
C PRO A 142 -26.75 16.11 -13.23
N LEU A 143 -26.63 16.78 -12.09
CA LEU A 143 -27.74 17.48 -11.41
C LEU A 143 -28.43 18.54 -12.30
N THR A 144 -27.95 18.73 -13.53
CA THR A 144 -28.49 19.68 -14.51
C THR A 144 -29.76 19.20 -15.21
N GLN A 145 -30.22 17.96 -15.02
CA GLN A 145 -31.48 17.48 -15.60
C GLN A 145 -32.73 17.67 -14.72
N ALA A 146 -32.59 17.98 -13.43
CA ALA A 146 -33.75 18.10 -12.53
C ALA A 146 -34.36 19.52 -12.44
N VAL A 147 -33.69 20.56 -12.93
CA VAL A 147 -34.17 21.95 -12.79
C VAL A 147 -34.94 22.46 -14.03
N LYS A 148 -35.03 21.66 -15.11
CA LYS A 148 -35.74 22.07 -16.34
C LYS A 148 -37.17 21.53 -16.48
N THR A 149 -37.68 20.77 -15.53
CA THR A 149 -39.01 20.13 -15.64
C THR A 149 -40.11 20.79 -14.80
N GLU A 150 -39.82 21.84 -14.03
CA GLU A 150 -40.83 22.58 -13.25
C GLU A 150 -41.12 23.99 -13.80
N ALA A 151 -40.75 24.26 -15.04
CA ALA A 151 -41.05 25.52 -15.71
C ALA A 151 -41.79 25.29 -17.03
N LEU A 152 -42.95 24.63 -16.98
CA LEU A 152 -43.98 24.65 -18.02
C LEU A 152 -45.37 24.51 -17.39
#